data_AF-A0A6A5HHB0-F1
#
_entry.id   AF-A0A6A5HHB0-F1
#
_cell.length_a   1.000
_cell.length_b   1.000
_cell.length_c   1.000
_cell.angle_alpha   90.00
_cell.angle_beta   90.00
_cell.angle_gamma   90.00
#
_symmetry.space_group_name_H-M   'P 1'
#
loop_
_entity.id
_entity.type
_entity.pdbx_description
1 polymer ?
#
loop_
_entity_poly.entity_id
_entity_poly.type
_entity_poly.pdbx_seq_one_letter_code
_entity_poly.pdbx_strand_id
1 'polypeptide(L)'
;MFILPYQTGVIVIGTDPNREYYGWWTEKQNDMVLVQNFQKVIPLFWSSWVFWHYVYSMIFSLVALALERFCATYFIEDYENVRRRYIPYLLIVFTNLITIPYSYLIVNNMIPFWIAFAQCVVNGSFVFFGYLAFWRINVHLKNRIVKRRMNKKQEYSLTRKFQIEENIRSFKLAIKMVFAAVIYLSISLIILLCLIFELFQGYEHIFVHIFDNIVLAAALILSLTLLSCSPSWSESFIRGLPIIGRYRSPRVGHFNFPPETSISESDVYFKQLKHAWL
;
A
#
# COMPACT_ATOMS: atom_id res chain seq x y z
N MET A 1 -7.18 -1.26 24.77
CA MET A 1 -7.17 -2.32 25.80
C MET A 1 -8.60 -2.79 26.05
N PHE A 2 -9.26 -3.39 25.05
CA PHE A 2 -10.67 -3.82 25.16
C PHE A 2 -10.82 -5.36 25.20
N ILE A 3 -9.80 -6.10 24.74
CA ILE A 3 -9.83 -7.56 24.61
C ILE A 3 -9.29 -8.29 25.85
N LEU A 4 -8.43 -7.65 26.65
CA LEU A 4 -7.72 -8.26 27.79
C LEU A 4 -8.65 -8.92 28.84
N PRO A 5 -9.80 -8.34 29.22
CA PRO A 5 -10.73 -8.97 30.16
C PRO A 5 -11.31 -10.30 29.66
N TYR A 6 -11.40 -10.48 28.35
CA TYR A 6 -11.87 -11.72 27.73
C TYR A 6 -10.74 -12.75 27.66
N GLN A 7 -9.51 -12.33 27.35
CA GLN A 7 -8.33 -13.20 27.32
C GLN A 7 -7.93 -13.72 28.71
N THR A 8 -8.12 -12.91 29.76
CA THR A 8 -7.82 -13.27 31.15
C THR A 8 -8.94 -14.07 31.83
N GLY A 9 -10.06 -14.31 31.14
CA GLY A 9 -11.20 -15.03 31.67
C GLY A 9 -12.04 -14.25 32.70
N VAL A 10 -11.76 -12.95 32.91
CA VAL A 10 -12.57 -12.08 33.80
C VAL A 10 -14.00 -11.94 33.27
N ILE A 11 -14.16 -11.90 31.94
CA ILE A 11 -15.46 -11.93 31.26
C ILE A 11 -15.52 -13.17 30.37
N VAL A 12 -16.35 -14.14 30.76
CA VAL A 12 -16.57 -15.37 29.99
C VAL A 12 -17.72 -15.18 28.99
N ILE A 13 -17.52 -15.62 27.75
CA ILE A 13 -18.52 -15.64 26.67
C ILE A 13 -18.68 -17.09 26.21
N GLY A 14 -19.92 -17.53 25.98
CA GLY A 14 -20.23 -18.91 25.58
C GLY A 14 -20.77 -19.77 26.72
N THR A 15 -21.14 -21.01 26.40
CA THR A 15 -21.73 -21.97 27.35
C THR A 15 -20.69 -22.84 28.05
N ASP A 16 -19.51 -23.02 27.44
CA ASP A 16 -18.43 -23.86 27.96
C ASP A 16 -17.16 -23.01 28.16
N PRO A 17 -16.69 -22.79 29.40
CA PRO A 17 -15.49 -22.00 29.68
C PRO A 17 -14.19 -22.70 29.25
N ASN A 18 -14.20 -24.01 29.00
CA ASN A 18 -13.02 -24.76 28.55
C ASN A 18 -12.90 -24.80 27.02
N ARG A 19 -13.92 -24.34 26.29
CA ARG A 19 -13.90 -24.29 24.84
C ARG A 19 -13.26 -22.99 24.38
N GLU A 20 -12.13 -23.12 23.68
CA GLU A 20 -11.50 -21.98 23.02
C GLU A 20 -12.19 -21.67 21.71
N TYR A 21 -12.45 -20.38 21.48
CA TYR A 21 -13.02 -19.91 20.22
C TYR A 21 -11.97 -19.09 19.48
N TYR A 22 -11.64 -19.55 18.29
CA TYR A 22 -10.69 -18.93 17.40
C TYR A 22 -11.17 -19.09 15.96
N GLY A 23 -10.82 -18.16 15.10
CA GLY A 23 -11.19 -18.21 13.69
C GLY A 23 -11.68 -16.88 13.16
N TRP A 24 -11.51 -16.73 11.85
CA TRP A 24 -11.86 -15.51 11.13
C TRP A 24 -13.26 -15.57 10.51
N TRP A 25 -13.73 -16.78 10.22
CA TRP A 25 -15.05 -17.04 9.66
C TRP A 25 -15.38 -18.53 9.78
N THR A 26 -16.66 -18.87 9.98
CA THR A 26 -17.16 -20.25 9.97
C THR A 26 -18.60 -20.27 9.44
N GLU A 27 -18.97 -21.29 8.65
CA GLU A 27 -20.37 -21.57 8.30
C GLU A 27 -21.07 -22.46 9.35
N LYS A 28 -20.28 -23.20 10.13
CA LYS A 28 -20.81 -24.20 11.07
C LYS A 28 -21.33 -23.48 12.32
N GLN A 29 -22.65 -23.51 12.51
CA GLN A 29 -23.29 -22.88 13.67
C GLN A 29 -22.79 -23.46 15.01
N ASN A 30 -22.36 -24.73 15.03
CA ASN A 30 -21.82 -25.40 16.22
C ASN A 30 -20.49 -24.81 16.69
N ASP A 31 -19.76 -24.10 15.83
CA ASP A 31 -18.47 -23.48 16.14
C ASP A 31 -18.60 -22.00 16.50
N MET A 32 -19.83 -21.47 16.42
CA MET A 32 -20.12 -20.08 16.78
C MET A 32 -20.29 -19.93 18.30
N VAL A 33 -19.80 -18.81 18.82
CA VAL A 33 -20.00 -18.42 20.22
C VAL A 33 -21.45 -17.99 20.43
N LEU A 34 -22.15 -18.64 21.36
CA LEU A 34 -23.48 -18.20 21.77
C LEU A 34 -23.37 -16.98 22.70
N VAL A 35 -23.87 -15.83 22.24
CA VAL A 35 -23.91 -14.59 23.03
C VAL A 35 -25.31 -14.40 23.61
N GLN A 36 -25.47 -14.65 24.91
CA GLN A 36 -26.75 -14.45 25.61
C GLN A 36 -27.06 -12.98 25.90
N ASN A 37 -26.04 -12.17 26.19
CA ASN A 37 -26.20 -10.75 26.47
C ASN A 37 -25.22 -9.92 25.63
N PHE A 38 -25.76 -9.19 24.65
CA PHE A 38 -24.99 -8.34 23.75
C PHE A 38 -24.18 -7.27 24.49
N GLN A 39 -24.67 -6.74 25.62
CA GLN A 39 -23.97 -5.68 26.38
C GLN A 39 -22.58 -6.13 26.84
N LYS A 40 -22.42 -7.42 27.18
CA LYS A 40 -21.13 -7.99 27.58
C LYS A 40 -20.14 -8.12 26.44
N VAL A 41 -20.59 -8.04 25.19
CA VAL A 41 -19.77 -8.24 23.98
C VAL A 41 -19.58 -6.94 23.19
N ILE A 42 -20.25 -5.84 23.57
CA ILE A 42 -20.09 -4.52 22.96
C ILE A 42 -18.61 -4.14 22.74
N PRO A 43 -17.70 -4.23 23.74
CA PRO A 43 -16.30 -3.89 23.55
C PRO A 43 -15.60 -4.75 22.48
N LEU A 44 -15.91 -6.04 22.43
CA LEU A 44 -15.38 -6.97 21.43
C LEU A 44 -15.91 -6.63 20.04
N PHE A 45 -17.22 -6.37 19.92
CA PHE A 45 -17.85 -5.96 18.67
C PHE A 45 -17.26 -4.67 18.10
N TRP A 46 -17.10 -3.64 18.93
CA TRP A 46 -16.46 -2.38 18.52
C TRP A 46 -15.01 -2.57 18.11
N SER A 47 -14.25 -3.39 18.85
CA SER A 47 -12.88 -3.73 18.50
C SER A 47 -12.81 -4.43 17.15
N SER A 48 -13.68 -5.41 16.90
CA SER A 48 -13.77 -6.12 15.62
C SER A 48 -14.16 -5.19 14.48
N TRP A 49 -15.10 -4.26 14.69
CA TRP A 49 -15.51 -3.31 13.66
C TRP A 49 -14.39 -2.35 13.25
N VAL A 50 -13.67 -1.80 14.23
CA VAL A 50 -12.51 -0.94 13.99
C VAL A 50 -11.39 -1.72 13.31
N PHE A 51 -11.16 -2.97 13.72
CA PHE A 51 -10.16 -3.83 13.11
C PHE A 51 -10.48 -4.14 11.64
N TRP A 52 -11.72 -4.53 11.32
CA TRP A 52 -12.14 -4.74 9.94
C TRP A 52 -12.10 -3.45 9.11
N HIS A 53 -12.44 -2.31 9.71
CA HIS A 53 -12.27 -1.01 9.06
C HIS A 53 -10.81 -0.74 8.71
N TYR A 54 -9.86 -1.05 9.61
CA TYR A 54 -8.43 -0.96 9.33
C TYR A 54 -8.00 -1.86 8.16
N VAL A 55 -8.39 -3.13 8.17
CA VAL A 55 -8.04 -4.11 7.11
C VAL A 55 -8.54 -3.63 5.75
N TYR A 56 -9.82 -3.24 5.64
CA TYR A 56 -10.37 -2.78 4.37
C TYR A 56 -9.83 -1.42 3.96
N SER A 57 -9.58 -0.51 4.89
CA SER A 57 -8.94 0.78 4.59
C SER A 57 -7.56 0.59 3.98
N MET A 58 -6.78 -0.39 4.46
CA MET A 58 -5.51 -0.74 3.82
C MET A 58 -5.70 -1.23 2.39
N ILE A 59 -6.61 -2.17 2.14
CA ILE A 59 -6.85 -2.72 0.80
C ILE A 59 -7.31 -1.63 -0.18
N PHE A 60 -8.30 -0.83 0.22
CA PHE A 60 -8.82 0.28 -0.60
C PHE A 60 -7.83 1.44 -0.74
N SER A 61 -6.91 1.64 0.22
CA SER A 61 -5.88 2.67 0.09
C SER A 61 -4.95 2.41 -1.10
N LEU A 62 -4.67 1.14 -1.43
CA LEU A 62 -3.88 0.79 -2.61
C LEU A 62 -4.61 1.15 -3.91
N VAL A 63 -5.93 0.97 -3.93
CA VAL A 63 -6.80 1.41 -5.04
C VAL A 63 -6.77 2.94 -5.15
N ALA A 64 -6.92 3.64 -4.02
CA ALA A 64 -6.83 5.11 -3.99
C ALA A 64 -5.47 5.62 -4.50
N LEU A 65 -4.36 4.97 -4.14
CA LEU A 65 -3.03 5.30 -4.67
C LEU A 65 -2.96 5.07 -6.18
N ALA A 66 -3.55 3.99 -6.71
CA ALA A 66 -3.61 3.75 -8.15
C ALA A 66 -4.43 4.83 -8.88
N LEU A 67 -5.55 5.27 -8.29
CA LEU A 67 -6.39 6.35 -8.81
C LEU A 67 -5.70 7.71 -8.75
N GLU A 68 -4.92 7.99 -7.71
CA GLU A 68 -4.12 9.21 -7.63
C GLU A 68 -3.05 9.23 -8.74
N ARG A 69 -2.39 8.10 -9.02
CA ARG A 69 -1.46 7.97 -10.15
C ARG A 69 -2.15 8.13 -11.51
N PHE A 70 -3.40 7.67 -11.65
CA PHE A 70 -4.22 7.93 -12.82
C PHE A 70 -4.43 9.43 -13.03
N CYS A 71 -4.84 10.14 -11.98
CA CYS A 71 -5.03 11.59 -12.03
C CYS A 71 -3.73 12.33 -12.39
N ALA A 72 -2.60 11.92 -11.81
CA ALA A 72 -1.29 12.50 -12.12
C ALA A 72 -0.89 12.30 -13.59
N THR A 73 -1.18 11.13 -14.17
CA THR A 73 -0.90 10.84 -15.58
C THR A 73 -1.84 11.62 -16.51
N TYR A 74 -3.12 11.78 -16.12
CA TYR A 74 -4.10 12.55 -16.88
C TYR A 74 -3.78 14.05 -16.90
N PHE A 75 -3.39 14.62 -15.76
CA PHE A 75 -3.07 16.05 -15.61
C PHE A 75 -1.59 16.38 -15.83
N ILE A 76 -0.86 15.58 -16.61
CA ILE A 76 0.61 15.68 -16.74
C ILE A 76 1.12 17.07 -17.14
N GLU A 77 0.33 17.85 -17.88
CA GLU A 77 0.74 19.17 -18.38
C GLU A 77 0.80 20.23 -17.27
N ASP A 78 -0.08 20.15 -16.28
CA ASP A 78 -0.20 21.16 -15.22
C ASP A 78 -0.06 20.57 -13.81
N TYR A 79 0.30 19.29 -13.67
CA TYR A 79 0.23 18.57 -12.39
C TYR A 79 0.99 19.28 -11.27
N GLU A 80 2.18 19.80 -11.56
CA GLU A 80 3.05 20.48 -10.59
C GLU A 80 2.80 21.98 -10.49
N ASN A 81 2.22 22.60 -11.53
CA ASN A 81 1.94 24.04 -11.55
C ASN A 81 0.76 24.40 -10.65
N VAL A 82 -0.20 23.49 -10.49
CA VAL A 82 -1.39 23.67 -9.65
C VAL A 82 -1.36 22.68 -8.50
N ARG A 83 -1.35 23.20 -7.27
CA ARG A 83 -1.34 22.41 -6.04
C ARG A 83 -2.69 21.70 -5.82
N ARG A 84 -2.89 20.55 -6.47
CA ARG A 84 -4.14 19.77 -6.42
C ARG A 84 -4.27 18.86 -5.20
N ARG A 85 -4.03 19.40 -4.00
CA ARG A 85 -4.15 18.63 -2.73
C ARG A 85 -5.57 18.11 -2.46
N TYR A 86 -6.58 18.70 -3.10
CA TYR A 86 -7.96 18.22 -2.98
C TYR A 86 -8.13 16.79 -3.52
N ILE A 87 -7.34 16.35 -4.50
CA ILE A 87 -7.43 15.00 -5.08
C ILE A 87 -7.16 13.93 -4.00
N PRO A 88 -6.01 13.91 -3.30
CA PRO A 88 -5.76 12.94 -2.25
C PRO A 88 -6.73 13.08 -1.07
N TYR A 89 -7.14 14.31 -0.69
CA TYR A 89 -8.14 14.48 0.38
C TYR A 89 -9.49 13.86 0.01
N LEU A 90 -9.98 14.08 -1.22
CA LEU A 90 -11.23 13.46 -1.69
C LEU A 90 -11.10 11.95 -1.72
N LEU A 91 -9.98 11.40 -2.23
CA LEU A 91 -9.75 9.96 -2.25
C LEU A 91 -9.78 9.35 -0.86
N ILE A 92 -9.14 9.97 0.13
CA ILE A 92 -9.18 9.50 1.53
C ILE A 92 -10.62 9.53 2.08
N VAL A 93 -11.35 10.62 1.85
CA VAL A 93 -12.74 10.75 2.30
C VAL A 93 -13.62 9.67 1.66
N PHE A 94 -13.53 9.47 0.34
CA PHE A 94 -14.26 8.42 -0.36
C PHE A 94 -13.89 7.02 0.11
N THR A 95 -12.61 6.75 0.34
CA THR A 95 -12.16 5.46 0.89
C THR A 95 -12.84 5.18 2.22
N ASN A 96 -12.84 6.15 3.15
CA ASN A 96 -13.47 5.96 4.46
C ASN A 96 -14.99 5.84 4.37
N LEU A 97 -15.65 6.63 3.51
CA LEU A 97 -17.09 6.51 3.27
C LEU A 97 -17.50 5.13 2.76
N ILE A 98 -16.62 4.43 2.04
CA ILE A 98 -16.85 3.06 1.59
C ILE A 98 -16.49 2.05 2.68
N THR A 99 -15.34 2.18 3.33
CA THR A 99 -14.80 1.14 4.22
C THR A 99 -15.49 1.07 5.57
N ILE A 100 -16.02 2.18 6.10
CA ILE A 100 -16.77 2.22 7.36
C ILE A 100 -18.07 1.39 7.29
N PRO A 101 -18.99 1.61 6.33
CA PRO A 101 -20.18 0.78 6.20
C PRO A 101 -19.83 -0.64 5.77
N TYR A 102 -18.81 -0.81 4.90
CA TYR A 102 -18.40 -2.14 4.46
C TYR A 102 -17.92 -3.02 5.62
N SER A 103 -17.09 -2.48 6.53
CA SER A 103 -16.65 -3.22 7.71
C SER A 103 -17.79 -3.56 8.66
N TYR A 104 -18.82 -2.70 8.76
CA TYR A 104 -20.01 -2.99 9.54
C TYR A 104 -20.78 -4.18 8.96
N LEU A 105 -20.97 -4.22 7.64
CA LEU A 105 -21.65 -5.33 6.96
C LEU A 105 -20.90 -6.66 7.13
N ILE A 106 -19.57 -6.63 7.10
CA ILE A 106 -18.72 -7.80 7.30
C ILE A 106 -18.82 -8.35 8.73
N VAL A 107 -18.73 -7.48 9.75
CA VAL A 107 -18.84 -7.92 11.15
C VAL A 107 -20.20 -8.53 11.45
N ASN A 108 -21.26 -8.05 10.82
CA ASN A 108 -22.61 -8.62 10.95
C ASN A 108 -22.86 -9.83 10.02
N ASN A 109 -21.81 -10.35 9.36
CA ASN A 109 -21.88 -11.47 8.43
C ASN A 109 -22.95 -11.29 7.32
N MET A 110 -23.24 -10.04 6.93
CA MET A 110 -24.19 -9.72 5.86
C MET A 110 -23.57 -9.86 4.47
N ILE A 111 -22.24 -9.87 4.40
CA ILE A 111 -21.47 -10.13 3.19
C ILE A 111 -20.82 -11.51 3.35
N PRO A 112 -21.18 -12.49 2.49
CA PRO A 112 -20.55 -13.80 2.47
C PRO A 112 -19.04 -13.71 2.28
N PHE A 113 -18.31 -14.63 2.92
CA PHE A 113 -16.85 -14.70 2.83
C PHE A 113 -16.33 -14.71 1.39
N TRP A 114 -16.93 -15.50 0.51
CA TRP A 114 -16.51 -15.60 -0.89
C TRP A 114 -16.61 -14.28 -1.66
N ILE A 115 -17.61 -13.44 -1.33
CA ILE A 115 -17.75 -12.11 -1.94
C ILE A 115 -16.65 -11.17 -1.42
N ALA A 116 -16.39 -11.19 -0.11
CA ALA A 116 -15.31 -10.42 0.48
C ALA A 116 -13.93 -10.83 -0.07
N PHE A 117 -13.69 -12.13 -0.21
CA PHE A 117 -12.49 -12.70 -0.81
C PHE A 117 -12.33 -12.28 -2.27
N ALA A 118 -13.38 -12.43 -3.09
CA ALA A 118 -13.36 -12.02 -4.49
C ALA A 118 -13.06 -10.52 -4.63
N GLN A 119 -13.63 -9.67 -3.77
CA GLN A 119 -13.34 -8.24 -3.77
C GLN A 119 -11.86 -7.93 -3.47
N CYS A 120 -11.24 -8.64 -2.51
CA CYS A 120 -9.81 -8.51 -2.23
C CYS A 120 -8.96 -8.85 -3.47
N VAL A 121 -9.29 -9.93 -4.17
CA VAL A 121 -8.60 -10.36 -5.40
C VAL A 121 -8.79 -9.35 -6.54
N VAL A 122 -10.02 -8.84 -6.72
CA VAL A 122 -10.34 -7.82 -7.73
C VAL A 122 -9.55 -6.53 -7.46
N ASN A 123 -9.52 -6.05 -6.21
CA ASN A 123 -8.77 -4.86 -5.83
C ASN A 123 -7.27 -5.04 -6.08
N GLY A 124 -6.69 -6.18 -5.67
CA GLY A 124 -5.28 -6.48 -5.92
C GLY A 124 -4.95 -6.53 -7.42
N SER A 125 -5.82 -7.15 -8.21
CA SER A 125 -5.69 -7.23 -9.67
C SER A 125 -5.80 -5.86 -10.32
N PHE A 126 -6.78 -5.04 -9.92
CA PHE A 126 -6.96 -3.67 -10.41
C PHE A 126 -5.72 -2.82 -10.16
N VAL A 127 -5.16 -2.88 -8.94
CA VAL A 127 -3.92 -2.15 -8.61
C VAL A 127 -2.76 -2.64 -9.47
N PHE A 128 -2.57 -3.96 -9.56
CA PHE A 128 -1.47 -4.55 -10.33
C PHE A 128 -1.53 -4.18 -11.82
N PHE A 129 -2.65 -4.45 -12.48
CA PHE A 129 -2.84 -4.15 -13.89
C PHE A 129 -2.92 -2.66 -14.17
N GLY A 130 -3.53 -1.87 -13.28
CA GLY A 130 -3.58 -0.42 -13.38
C GLY A 130 -2.18 0.19 -13.42
N TYR A 131 -1.31 -0.20 -12.49
CA TYR A 131 0.09 0.26 -12.49
C TYR A 131 0.86 -0.21 -13.74
N LEU A 132 0.69 -1.46 -14.19
CA LEU A 132 1.31 -1.92 -15.44
C LEU A 132 0.85 -1.13 -16.66
N ALA A 133 -0.46 -0.84 -16.76
CA ALA A 133 -1.03 -0.05 -17.84
C ALA A 133 -0.49 1.38 -17.84
N PHE A 134 -0.46 2.03 -16.67
CA PHE A 134 0.09 3.38 -16.53
C PHE A 134 1.59 3.45 -16.83
N TRP A 135 2.35 2.44 -16.43
CA TRP A 135 3.76 2.31 -16.83
C TRP A 135 3.90 2.29 -18.36
N ARG A 136 3.10 1.44 -19.04
CA ARG A 136 3.10 1.32 -20.51
C ARG A 136 2.70 2.62 -21.19
N ILE A 137 1.68 3.31 -20.70
CA ILE A 137 1.20 4.61 -21.22
C ILE A 137 2.32 5.66 -21.12
N ASN A 138 2.96 5.80 -19.96
CA ASN A 138 4.03 6.76 -19.74
C ASN A 138 5.25 6.48 -20.66
N VAL A 139 5.65 5.22 -20.83
CA VAL A 139 6.71 4.83 -21.77
C VAL A 139 6.31 5.14 -23.22
N HIS A 140 5.06 4.87 -23.60
CA HIS A 140 4.56 5.18 -24.93
C HIS A 140 4.57 6.69 -25.22
N LEU A 141 4.13 7.52 -24.26
CA LEU A 141 4.21 8.98 -24.33
C LEU A 141 5.65 9.46 -24.54
N LYS A 142 6.62 8.93 -23.78
CA LYS A 142 8.05 9.23 -23.97
C LYS A 142 8.51 8.90 -25.38
N ASN A 143 8.21 7.69 -25.87
CA ASN A 143 8.62 7.24 -27.19
C ASN A 143 8.01 8.10 -28.31
N ARG A 144 6.75 8.52 -28.15
CA ARG A 144 6.08 9.44 -29.10
C ARG A 144 6.77 10.80 -29.17
N ILE A 145 7.23 11.33 -28.04
CA ILE A 145 7.94 12.62 -27.99
C ILE A 145 9.30 12.51 -28.67
N VAL A 146 10.05 11.44 -28.40
CA VAL A 146 11.33 11.18 -29.08
C VAL A 146 11.13 11.06 -30.60
N LYS A 147 10.11 10.32 -31.05
CA LYS A 147 9.81 10.17 -32.48
C LYS A 147 9.40 11.50 -33.14
N ARG A 148 8.61 12.34 -32.45
CA ARG A 148 8.22 13.67 -32.96
C ARG A 148 9.42 14.60 -33.10
N ARG A 149 10.37 14.57 -32.16
CA ARG A 149 11.64 15.32 -32.25
C ARG A 149 12.44 14.96 -33.50
N MET A 150 12.49 13.68 -33.86
CA MET A 150 13.21 13.24 -35.07
C MET A 150 12.51 13.69 -36.36
N ASN A 151 11.17 13.76 -36.35
CA ASN A 151 10.38 14.02 -37.56
C ASN A 151 10.02 15.49 -37.81
N LYS A 152 10.00 16.35 -36.78
CA LYS A 152 9.72 17.79 -36.92
C LYS A 152 10.67 18.54 -35.99
N LYS A 153 11.43 19.52 -36.51
CA LYS A 153 12.21 20.52 -35.74
C LYS A 153 11.27 21.44 -34.93
N GLN A 154 10.38 20.88 -34.14
CA GLN A 154 9.39 21.62 -33.38
C GLN A 154 9.97 21.95 -32.01
N GLU A 155 9.96 23.24 -31.65
CA GLU A 155 10.33 23.69 -30.31
C GLU A 155 9.46 23.00 -29.28
N TYR A 156 10.11 22.27 -28.40
CA TYR A 156 9.48 21.46 -27.39
C TYR A 156 9.74 22.12 -26.04
N SER A 157 8.69 22.29 -25.23
CA SER A 157 8.84 22.79 -23.87
C SER A 157 9.69 21.82 -23.06
N LEU A 158 10.89 22.26 -22.68
CA LEU A 158 11.85 21.53 -21.85
C LEU A 158 11.18 20.97 -20.58
N THR A 159 10.24 21.74 -20.03
CA THR A 159 9.42 21.42 -18.86
C THR A 159 8.62 20.13 -19.04
N ARG A 160 8.00 19.92 -20.21
CA ARG A 160 7.22 18.71 -20.48
C ARG A 160 8.11 17.46 -20.55
N LYS A 161 9.38 17.59 -21.01
CA LYS A 161 10.35 16.47 -20.99
C LYS A 161 10.59 16.03 -19.57
N PHE A 162 10.87 17.02 -18.74
CA PHE A 162 11.29 16.86 -17.37
C PHE A 162 10.19 16.16 -16.57
N GLN A 163 8.97 16.67 -16.66
CA GLN A 163 7.80 16.08 -16.01
C GLN A 163 7.56 14.62 -16.43
N ILE A 164 7.71 14.27 -17.71
CA ILE A 164 7.53 12.88 -18.17
C ILE A 164 8.67 11.97 -17.68
N GLU A 165 9.90 12.44 -17.71
CA GLU A 165 11.07 11.67 -17.28
C GLU A 165 11.07 11.44 -15.76
N GLU A 166 10.68 12.45 -14.99
CA GLU A 166 10.45 12.36 -13.55
C GLU A 166 9.27 11.44 -13.23
N ASN A 167 8.13 11.59 -13.91
CA ASN A 167 6.98 10.70 -13.73
C ASN A 167 7.33 9.24 -14.01
N ILE A 168 8.08 8.95 -15.07
CA ILE A 168 8.55 7.58 -15.37
C ILE A 168 9.47 7.07 -14.26
N ARG A 169 10.40 7.89 -13.74
CA ARG A 169 11.28 7.47 -12.64
C ARG A 169 10.49 7.20 -11.35
N SER A 170 9.55 8.08 -11.01
CA SER A 170 8.60 7.91 -9.90
C SER A 170 7.76 6.64 -10.07
N PHE A 171 7.35 6.33 -11.31
CA PHE A 171 6.60 5.13 -11.62
C PHE A 171 7.40 3.84 -11.42
N LYS A 172 8.70 3.82 -11.76
CA LYS A 172 9.58 2.67 -11.49
C LYS A 172 9.70 2.39 -10.00
N LEU A 173 9.74 3.44 -9.19
CA LEU A 173 9.76 3.32 -7.74
C LEU A 173 8.43 2.76 -7.23
N ALA A 174 7.31 3.34 -7.70
CA ALA A 174 5.98 2.92 -7.32
C ALA A 174 5.66 1.47 -7.71
N ILE A 175 6.14 0.99 -8.86
CA ILE A 175 5.93 -0.40 -9.29
C ILE A 175 6.55 -1.38 -8.30
N LYS A 176 7.74 -1.09 -7.76
CA LYS A 176 8.40 -1.94 -6.75
C LYS A 176 7.57 -2.03 -5.47
N MET A 177 7.01 -0.90 -5.03
CA MET A 177 6.12 -0.85 -3.87
C MET A 177 4.84 -1.64 -4.11
N VAL A 178 4.25 -1.52 -5.30
CA VAL A 178 3.04 -2.28 -5.68
C VAL A 178 3.32 -3.77 -5.71
N PHE A 179 4.45 -4.21 -6.28
CA PHE A 179 4.85 -5.62 -6.23
C PHE A 179 4.96 -6.13 -4.80
N ALA A 180 5.63 -5.39 -3.92
CA ALA A 180 5.74 -5.76 -2.51
C ALA A 180 4.37 -5.82 -1.80
N ALA A 181 3.49 -4.83 -2.04
CA ALA A 181 2.15 -4.81 -1.47
C ALA A 181 1.28 -5.98 -1.97
N VAL A 182 1.32 -6.29 -3.26
CA VAL A 182 0.58 -7.41 -3.85
C VAL A 182 1.12 -8.75 -3.33
N ILE A 183 2.43 -8.93 -3.24
CA ILE A 183 3.04 -10.15 -2.65
C ILE A 183 2.58 -10.31 -1.19
N TYR A 184 2.62 -9.25 -0.40
CA TYR A 184 2.18 -9.26 0.99
C TYR A 184 0.70 -9.63 1.13
N LEU A 185 -0.18 -9.03 0.31
CA LEU A 185 -1.60 -9.36 0.28
C LEU A 185 -1.84 -10.82 -0.14
N SER A 186 -1.13 -11.30 -1.16
CA SER A 186 -1.23 -12.68 -1.63
C SER A 186 -0.82 -13.68 -0.55
N ILE A 187 0.30 -13.44 0.15
CA ILE A 187 0.73 -14.28 1.28
C ILE A 187 -0.34 -14.30 2.38
N SER A 188 -0.89 -13.13 2.73
CA SER A 188 -1.95 -13.02 3.73
C SER A 188 -3.19 -13.82 3.31
N LEU A 189 -3.64 -13.69 2.06
CA LEU A 189 -4.79 -14.45 1.53
C LEU A 189 -4.54 -15.96 1.50
N ILE A 190 -3.32 -16.41 1.16
CA ILE A 190 -2.96 -17.83 1.17
C ILE A 190 -3.05 -18.40 2.59
N ILE A 191 -2.50 -17.70 3.58
CA ILE A 191 -2.57 -18.13 4.99
C ILE A 191 -4.03 -18.21 5.45
N LEU A 192 -4.85 -17.22 5.10
CA LEU A 192 -6.28 -17.22 5.39
C LEU A 192 -7.01 -18.42 4.76
N LEU A 193 -6.70 -18.76 3.50
CA LEU A 193 -7.27 -19.94 2.85
C LEU A 193 -6.83 -21.24 3.53
N CYS A 194 -5.55 -21.37 3.90
CA CYS A 194 -5.07 -22.54 4.65
C CYS A 194 -5.81 -22.73 5.97
N LEU A 195 -6.18 -21.63 6.63
CA LEU A 195 -6.91 -21.63 7.89
C LEU A 195 -8.39 -22.01 7.71
N ILE A 196 -9.04 -21.50 6.65
CA ILE A 196 -10.45 -21.81 6.35
C ILE A 196 -10.63 -23.25 5.88
N PHE A 197 -9.69 -23.79 5.10
CA PHE A 197 -9.73 -25.17 4.65
C PHE A 197 -9.19 -26.18 5.67
N GLU A 198 -8.89 -25.74 6.90
CA GLU A 198 -8.38 -26.60 7.99
C GLU A 198 -7.19 -27.48 7.52
N LEU A 199 -6.31 -26.93 6.65
CA LEU A 199 -5.30 -27.72 5.94
C LEU A 199 -4.26 -28.36 6.89
N PHE A 200 -4.06 -27.75 8.06
CA PHE A 200 -3.12 -28.20 9.09
C PHE A 200 -3.86 -28.47 10.41
N GLN A 201 -4.49 -29.64 10.51
CA GLN A 201 -5.21 -30.06 11.71
C GLN A 201 -4.28 -30.05 12.94
N GLY A 202 -4.77 -29.46 14.04
CA GLY A 202 -4.04 -29.36 15.31
C GLY A 202 -3.09 -28.16 15.45
N TYR A 203 -2.83 -27.41 14.39
CA TYR A 203 -1.98 -26.21 14.43
C TYR A 203 -2.74 -24.89 14.23
N GLU A 204 -4.07 -24.94 14.19
CA GLU A 204 -4.94 -23.83 13.80
C GLU A 204 -4.73 -22.57 14.65
N HIS A 205 -4.58 -22.72 15.97
CA HIS A 205 -4.31 -21.60 16.89
C HIS A 205 -3.02 -20.84 16.54
N ILE A 206 -1.96 -21.57 16.18
CA ILE A 206 -0.68 -20.97 15.78
C ILE A 206 -0.85 -20.21 14.46
N PHE A 207 -1.58 -20.79 13.50
CA PHE A 207 -1.87 -20.12 12.23
C PHE A 207 -2.72 -18.86 12.40
N VAL A 208 -3.75 -18.88 13.25
CA VAL A 208 -4.56 -17.69 13.59
C VAL A 208 -3.66 -16.59 14.15
N HIS A 209 -2.81 -16.92 15.12
CA HIS A 209 -1.90 -15.93 15.70
C HIS A 209 -0.87 -15.38 14.70
N ILE A 210 -0.30 -16.23 13.84
CA ILE A 210 0.60 -15.76 12.79
C ILE A 210 -0.14 -14.82 11.85
N PHE A 211 -1.35 -15.18 11.43
CA PHE A 211 -2.15 -14.38 10.52
C PHE A 211 -2.54 -13.02 11.11
N ASP A 212 -3.02 -12.98 12.36
CA ASP A 212 -3.35 -11.74 13.07
C ASP A 212 -2.15 -10.79 13.12
N ASN A 213 -0.97 -11.31 13.46
CA ASN A 213 0.26 -10.51 13.51
C ASN A 213 0.68 -10.02 12.13
N ILE A 214 0.55 -10.84 11.09
CA ILE A 214 0.84 -10.42 9.71
C ILE A 214 -0.06 -9.24 9.34
N VAL A 215 -1.38 -9.35 9.56
CA VAL A 215 -2.36 -8.30 9.24
C VAL A 215 -2.10 -7.01 10.02
N LEU A 216 -1.73 -7.11 11.31
CA LEU A 216 -1.38 -5.94 12.11
C LEU A 216 -0.04 -5.31 11.71
N ALA A 217 0.93 -6.12 11.26
CA ALA A 217 2.23 -5.65 10.79
C ALA A 217 2.18 -4.97 9.41
N ALA A 218 1.03 -4.97 8.73
CA ALA A 218 0.91 -4.50 7.36
C ALA A 218 1.37 -3.04 7.16
N ALA A 219 0.91 -2.11 8.01
CA ALA A 219 1.32 -0.72 7.95
C ALA A 219 2.84 -0.55 8.14
N LEU A 220 3.43 -1.32 9.06
CA LEU A 220 4.86 -1.33 9.30
C LEU A 220 5.62 -1.86 8.07
N ILE A 221 5.21 -2.99 7.51
CA ILE A 221 5.83 -3.59 6.31
C ILE A 221 5.76 -2.64 5.12
N LEU A 222 4.59 -2.01 4.88
CA LEU A 222 4.42 -1.04 3.80
C LEU A 222 5.32 0.19 4.00
N SER A 223 5.42 0.71 5.24
CA SER A 223 6.30 1.85 5.54
C SER A 223 7.78 1.53 5.34
N LEU A 224 8.24 0.36 5.78
CA LEU A 224 9.62 -0.11 5.57
C LEU A 224 9.93 -0.35 4.10
N THR A 225 8.96 -0.89 3.36
CA THR A 225 9.06 -1.09 1.91
C THR A 225 9.20 0.26 1.20
N LEU A 226 8.39 1.24 1.55
CA LEU A 226 8.43 2.58 0.97
C LEU A 226 9.76 3.27 1.24
N LEU A 227 10.26 3.14 2.48
CA LEU A 227 11.58 3.63 2.86
C LEU A 227 12.69 2.96 2.03
N SER A 228 12.63 1.64 1.87
CA SER A 228 13.66 0.85 1.17
C SER A 228 13.64 1.07 -0.34
N CYS A 229 12.48 1.38 -0.92
CA CYS A 229 12.35 1.61 -2.35
C CYS A 229 13.04 2.91 -2.78
N SER A 230 13.00 3.97 -1.95
CA SER A 230 13.54 5.29 -2.27
C SER A 230 14.95 5.45 -1.66
N PRO A 231 16.03 5.50 -2.48
CA PRO A 231 17.39 5.65 -1.96
C PRO A 231 17.55 6.93 -1.15
N SER A 232 16.96 8.04 -1.61
CA SER A 232 16.97 9.32 -0.91
C SER A 232 16.33 9.23 0.48
N TRP A 233 15.22 8.50 0.61
CA TRP A 233 14.51 8.37 1.89
C TRP A 233 15.22 7.40 2.82
N SER A 234 15.67 6.26 2.30
CA SER A 234 16.49 5.29 3.03
C SER A 234 17.76 5.95 3.59
N GLU A 235 18.48 6.73 2.77
CA GLU A 235 19.66 7.46 3.22
C GLU A 235 19.33 8.51 4.26
N SER A 236 18.27 9.30 4.06
CA SER A 236 17.84 10.33 5.02
C SER A 236 17.46 9.71 6.36
N PHE A 237 16.76 8.58 6.36
CA PHE A 237 16.40 7.84 7.56
C PHE A 237 17.63 7.27 8.27
N ILE A 238 18.54 6.62 7.54
CA ILE A 238 19.79 6.08 8.09
C ILE A 238 20.66 7.19 8.70
N ARG A 239 20.72 8.37 8.07
CA ARG A 239 21.43 9.55 8.60
C ARG A 239 20.76 10.11 9.86
N GLY A 240 19.43 10.01 9.96
CA GLY A 240 18.68 10.41 11.14
C GLY A 240 18.83 9.46 12.34
N LEU A 241 19.36 8.25 12.16
CA LEU A 241 19.56 7.31 13.25
C LEU A 241 20.75 7.73 14.12
N PRO A 242 20.57 7.84 15.46
CA PRO A 242 21.56 8.44 16.36
C PRO A 242 22.90 7.70 16.40
N ILE A 243 22.89 6.39 16.14
CA ILE A 243 24.07 5.53 16.20
C ILE A 243 24.68 5.36 14.81
N ILE A 244 23.89 5.01 13.80
CA ILE A 244 24.37 4.65 12.45
C ILE A 244 24.70 5.91 11.62
N GLY A 245 23.93 6.98 11.79
CA GLY A 245 24.11 8.23 11.04
C GLY A 245 25.45 8.92 11.32
N ARG A 246 26.02 8.74 12.53
CA ARG A 246 27.31 9.33 12.92
C ARG A 246 28.52 8.68 12.22
N TYR A 247 28.41 7.43 11.78
CA TYR A 247 29.52 6.70 11.14
C TYR A 247 29.50 6.79 9.60
N ARG A 248 28.41 7.29 8.99
CA ARG A 248 28.36 7.54 7.55
C ARG A 248 28.89 8.94 7.24
N SER A 249 30.13 9.01 6.74
CA SER A 249 30.68 10.24 6.14
C SER A 249 29.77 10.74 5.01
N PRO A 250 29.58 12.07 4.86
CA PRO A 250 28.88 12.61 3.70
C PRO A 250 29.67 12.25 2.44
N ARG A 251 29.18 11.29 1.65
CA ARG A 251 29.58 11.21 0.24
C ARG A 251 28.97 12.43 -0.46
N VAL A 252 29.59 13.59 -0.29
CA VAL A 252 29.52 14.64 -1.30
C VAL A 252 30.39 14.12 -2.43
N GLY A 253 29.77 13.66 -3.52
CA GLY A 253 30.53 13.32 -4.73
C GLY A 253 31.29 14.57 -5.18
N HIS A 254 32.61 14.60 -4.98
CA HIS A 254 33.45 15.58 -5.66
C HIS A 254 33.44 15.21 -7.15
N PHE A 255 32.62 15.92 -7.93
CA PHE A 255 32.58 15.78 -9.36
C PHE A 255 33.70 16.62 -9.98
N ASN A 256 34.74 15.96 -10.48
CA ASN A 256 35.72 16.60 -11.36
C ASN A 256 35.08 16.79 -12.74
N PHE A 257 34.82 18.05 -13.11
CA PHE A 257 34.28 18.40 -14.43
C PHE A 257 35.39 18.31 -15.50
N PRO A 258 35.15 17.65 -16.64
CA PRO A 258 36.01 17.83 -17.80
C PRO A 258 35.83 19.25 -18.35
N PRO A 259 36.88 19.89 -18.87
CA PRO A 259 36.82 21.27 -19.35
C PRO A 259 35.84 21.42 -20.52
N GLU A 260 35.19 22.59 -20.52
CA GLU A 260 34.08 23.00 -21.38
C GLU A 260 34.29 22.66 -22.85
N THR A 261 33.42 21.80 -23.37
CA THR A 261 33.19 21.66 -24.81
C THR A 261 31.70 21.79 -25.07
N SER A 262 31.27 22.98 -25.51
CA SER A 262 30.03 23.31 -26.26
C SER A 262 28.75 22.49 -26.01
N ILE A 263 28.52 22.02 -24.79
CA ILE A 263 27.26 21.39 -24.39
C ILE A 263 26.36 22.52 -23.89
N SER A 264 25.13 22.63 -24.41
CA SER A 264 24.18 23.66 -23.94
C SER A 264 24.09 23.60 -22.41
N GLU A 265 24.08 24.75 -21.72
CA GLU A 265 24.05 24.81 -20.25
C GLU A 265 22.92 23.94 -19.66
N SER A 266 21.80 23.85 -20.38
CA SER A 266 20.69 22.93 -20.11
C SER A 266 21.14 21.46 -20.03
N ASP A 267 21.92 20.96 -20.98
CA ASP A 267 22.42 19.59 -21.01
C ASP A 267 23.48 19.30 -19.92
N VAL A 268 24.23 20.33 -19.49
CA VAL A 268 25.12 20.24 -18.32
C VAL A 268 24.29 20.10 -17.04
N TYR A 269 23.23 20.90 -16.90
CA TYR A 269 22.27 20.76 -15.80
C TYR A 269 21.59 19.38 -15.79
N PHE A 270 21.23 18.85 -16.96
CA PHE A 270 20.66 17.49 -17.08
C PHE A 270 21.66 16.39 -16.69
N LYS A 271 22.94 16.54 -17.05
CA LYS A 271 23.99 15.61 -16.59
C LYS A 271 24.20 15.70 -15.08
N GLN A 272 24.27 16.91 -14.53
CA GLN A 272 24.40 17.13 -13.08
C GLN A 272 23.22 16.53 -12.31
N LEU A 273 21.98 16.73 -12.78
CA LEU A 273 20.79 16.19 -12.12
C LEU A 273 20.66 14.66 -12.27
N LYS A 274 21.11 14.11 -13.41
CA LYS A 274 21.13 12.65 -13.61
C LYS A 274 22.15 11.97 -12.69
N HIS A 275 23.24 12.66 -12.36
CA HIS A 275 24.30 12.17 -11.47
C HIS A 275 24.07 12.47 -9.98
N ALA A 276 23.36 13.53 -9.62
CA ALA A 276 23.06 13.87 -8.21
C ALA A 276 22.01 12.95 -7.55
N TRP A 277 21.33 12.12 -8.34
CA TRP A 277 20.22 11.25 -7.90
C TRP A 277 20.43 9.77 -8.28
N LEU A 278 21.68 9.39 -8.58
CA LEU A 278 22.18 8.02 -8.63
C LEU A 278 22.95 7.73 -7.35
#